data_AF-G5K5U4-F1
#
_entry.id   AF-G5K5U4-F1
#
_cell.length_a   1.000
_cell.length_b   1.000
_cell.length_c   1.000
_cell.angle_alpha   90.00
_cell.angle_beta   90.00
_cell.angle_gamma   90.00
#
_symmetry.space_group_name_H-M   'P 1'
#
loop_
_entity.id
_entity.type
_entity.pdbx_description
1 polymer ?
#
loop_
_entity_poly.entity_id
_entity_poly.type
_entity_poly.pdbx_seq_one_letter_code
_entity_poly.pdbx_strand_id
1 'polypeptide(L)'
;MKLSKQKSSFFAVVLLVLCLSLPTSIVNASRIRTYPNVSHIETNISSNLSSKILPFKGIYTLELENLDNLNRAQSAHIQLQDKHETTDNRSKINYNPVGWHNYEMPYGDGTKKAWVMNRGRLIGYQFCGLNDEPKNLVTMTAWLNTGAYSGGNDSNPEGMLYYENRLDSWLALHPNFWLDYKVTPIYNANELLPRQIELQYVGIDFSGKLLNIKLNSDKEVIDENGITTVVLENYSSNINLDYLTGMATLK
;
A
#
# COMPACT_ATOMS: atom_id res chain seq x y z
N MET A 1 -90.97 6.77 -11.45
CA MET A 1 -89.81 6.68 -10.54
C MET A 1 -88.99 5.45 -10.92
N LYS A 2 -87.91 5.62 -11.71
CA LYS A 2 -86.95 4.57 -12.05
C LYS A 2 -85.55 5.16 -11.83
N LEU A 3 -84.84 4.68 -10.81
CA LEU A 3 -83.47 5.10 -10.50
C LEU A 3 -82.49 4.46 -11.49
N SER A 4 -81.68 5.27 -12.17
CA SER A 4 -80.51 4.81 -12.93
C SER A 4 -79.35 4.51 -11.97
N LYS A 5 -78.86 3.27 -11.97
CA LYS A 5 -77.63 2.89 -11.24
C LYS A 5 -76.40 3.41 -11.99
N GLN A 6 -75.70 4.37 -11.39
CA GLN A 6 -74.38 4.81 -11.82
C GLN A 6 -73.35 3.75 -11.37
N LYS A 7 -72.67 3.09 -12.31
CA LYS A 7 -71.54 2.20 -12.00
C LYS A 7 -70.27 3.06 -11.91
N SER A 8 -69.74 3.24 -10.70
CA SER A 8 -68.39 3.77 -10.52
C SER A 8 -67.38 2.65 -10.76
N SER A 9 -66.51 2.84 -11.76
CA SER A 9 -65.35 1.98 -11.99
C SER A 9 -64.22 2.46 -11.08
N PHE A 10 -63.88 1.69 -10.05
CA PHE A 10 -62.69 1.92 -9.23
C PHE A 10 -61.48 1.41 -10.02
N PHE A 11 -60.68 2.32 -10.57
CA PHE A 11 -59.35 1.99 -11.07
C PHE A 11 -58.42 1.83 -9.86
N ALA A 12 -58.09 0.58 -9.52
CA ALA A 12 -57.02 0.28 -8.57
C ALA A 12 -55.67 0.55 -9.26
N VAL A 13 -55.01 1.65 -8.90
CA VAL A 13 -53.61 1.90 -9.28
C VAL A 13 -52.74 1.03 -8.38
N VAL A 14 -52.28 -0.11 -8.89
CA VAL A 14 -51.26 -0.93 -8.24
C VAL A 14 -49.91 -0.25 -8.47
N LEU A 15 -49.41 0.47 -7.46
CA LEU A 15 -48.06 1.02 -7.47
C LEU A 15 -47.07 -0.13 -7.23
N LEU A 16 -46.53 -0.68 -8.31
CA LEU A 16 -45.50 -1.71 -8.26
C LEU A 16 -44.18 -1.06 -7.82
N VAL A 17 -43.90 -1.08 -6.52
CA VAL A 17 -42.59 -0.67 -5.99
C VAL A 17 -41.59 -1.74 -6.42
N LEU A 18 -40.89 -1.49 -7.53
CA LEU A 18 -39.73 -2.27 -7.93
C LEU A 18 -38.62 -1.97 -6.91
N CYS A 19 -38.54 -2.80 -5.86
CA CYS A 19 -37.32 -2.88 -5.04
C CYS A 19 -36.20 -3.42 -5.94
N LEU A 20 -35.48 -2.50 -6.61
CA LEU A 20 -34.17 -2.78 -7.17
C LEU A 20 -33.25 -3.13 -6.00
N SER A 21 -33.18 -4.42 -5.68
CA SER A 21 -32.15 -4.95 -4.81
C SER A 21 -30.82 -4.63 -5.46
N LEU A 22 -30.11 -3.63 -4.92
CA LEU A 22 -28.70 -3.43 -5.23
C LEU A 22 -28.03 -4.77 -4.95
N PRO A 23 -27.27 -5.34 -5.90
CA PRO A 23 -26.52 -6.54 -5.63
C PRO A 23 -25.52 -6.17 -4.53
N THR A 24 -25.80 -6.61 -3.29
CA THR A 24 -24.79 -6.64 -2.25
C THR A 24 -23.76 -7.64 -2.76
N SER A 25 -22.61 -7.14 -3.22
CA SER A 25 -21.43 -7.95 -3.42
C SER A 25 -21.21 -8.70 -2.12
N ILE A 26 -21.47 -10.01 -2.10
CA ILE A 26 -21.19 -10.84 -0.95
C ILE A 26 -19.67 -10.97 -0.93
N VAL A 27 -19.00 -9.97 -0.35
CA VAL A 27 -17.59 -10.11 -0.01
C VAL A 27 -17.55 -11.22 1.01
N ASN A 28 -16.88 -12.32 0.66
CA ASN A 28 -16.80 -13.50 1.50
C ASN A 28 -15.96 -13.12 2.74
N ALA A 29 -16.64 -12.64 3.79
CA ALA A 29 -16.04 -12.05 4.99
C ALA A 29 -15.09 -12.99 5.75
N SER A 30 -15.05 -14.27 5.39
CA SER A 30 -14.22 -15.31 6.02
C SER A 30 -12.72 -15.26 5.66
N ARG A 31 -12.27 -14.31 4.82
CA ARG A 31 -10.84 -14.23 4.38
C ARG A 31 -10.16 -12.87 4.56
N ILE A 32 -10.85 -11.83 5.04
CA ILE A 32 -10.21 -10.51 5.22
C ILE A 32 -9.41 -10.52 6.51
N ARG A 33 -8.08 -10.38 6.39
CA ARG A 33 -7.22 -10.16 7.55
C ARG A 33 -7.47 -8.74 8.06
N THR A 34 -7.80 -8.61 9.33
CA THR A 34 -8.01 -7.31 9.99
C THR A 34 -6.92 -7.06 11.01
N TYR A 35 -6.65 -5.78 11.27
CA TYR A 35 -5.66 -5.35 12.26
C TYR A 35 -6.34 -4.43 13.29
N PRO A 36 -5.92 -4.50 14.56
CA PRO A 36 -6.47 -3.62 15.58
C PRO A 36 -6.13 -2.16 15.24
N ASN A 37 -7.10 -1.28 15.47
CA ASN A 37 -6.97 0.18 15.37
C ASN A 37 -6.61 0.73 13.98
N VAL A 38 -6.79 -0.05 12.92
CA VAL A 38 -6.78 0.48 11.54
C VAL A 38 -8.12 1.18 11.29
N SER A 39 -8.06 2.45 10.88
CA SER A 39 -9.26 3.28 10.64
C SER A 39 -8.98 4.39 9.63
N HIS A 40 -10.00 5.21 9.33
CA HIS A 40 -9.79 6.46 8.61
C HIS A 40 -10.67 7.59 9.16
N ILE A 41 -10.29 8.83 8.85
CA ILE A 41 -11.05 10.04 9.17
C ILE A 41 -11.31 10.81 7.87
N GLU A 42 -12.57 11.19 7.64
CA GLU A 42 -12.94 12.07 6.53
C GLU A 42 -12.37 13.48 6.72
N THR A 43 -11.61 13.97 5.74
CA THR A 43 -11.00 15.31 5.82
C THR A 43 -11.90 16.41 5.24
N ASN A 44 -12.89 16.04 4.40
CA ASN A 44 -13.66 16.94 3.52
C ASN A 44 -12.83 17.71 2.47
N ILE A 45 -11.52 17.48 2.39
CA ILE A 45 -10.60 18.10 1.44
C ILE A 45 -10.71 17.37 0.10
N SER A 46 -10.76 18.12 -1.01
CA SER A 46 -10.76 17.53 -2.35
C SER A 46 -9.35 17.07 -2.72
N SER A 47 -9.24 15.86 -3.27
CA SER A 47 -8.00 15.29 -3.82
C SER A 47 -7.28 16.24 -4.78
N ASN A 48 -8.02 17.01 -5.59
CA ASN A 48 -7.46 17.96 -6.56
C ASN A 48 -6.66 19.12 -5.94
N LEU A 49 -6.71 19.31 -4.61
CA LEU A 49 -5.98 20.37 -3.91
C LEU A 49 -4.58 19.96 -3.48
N SER A 50 -4.28 18.66 -3.46
CA SER A 50 -2.95 18.18 -3.06
C SER A 50 -2.08 17.90 -4.27
N SER A 51 -0.86 18.45 -4.27
CA SER A 51 0.17 18.14 -5.27
C SER A 51 0.98 16.88 -4.94
N LYS A 52 0.68 16.21 -3.81
CA LYS A 52 1.42 15.04 -3.33
C LYS A 52 0.85 13.70 -3.80
N ILE A 53 -0.36 13.69 -4.38
CA ILE A 53 -1.08 12.50 -4.82
C ILE A 53 -1.23 12.45 -6.35
N LEU A 54 -1.57 11.28 -6.90
CA LEU A 54 -1.92 11.17 -8.32
C LEU A 54 -3.26 11.88 -8.59
N PRO A 55 -3.42 12.53 -9.76
CA PRO A 55 -4.71 13.10 -10.14
C PRO A 55 -5.84 12.06 -10.08
N PHE A 56 -6.86 12.33 -9.28
CA PHE A 56 -7.96 11.38 -9.09
C PHE A 56 -8.82 11.28 -10.35
N LYS A 57 -8.71 10.14 -11.04
CA LYS A 57 -9.44 9.84 -12.29
C LYS A 57 -10.43 8.68 -12.14
N GLY A 58 -10.49 8.04 -10.97
CA GLY A 58 -11.31 6.86 -10.74
C GLY A 58 -10.89 5.65 -11.58
N ILE A 59 -9.61 5.58 -11.96
CA ILE A 59 -9.02 4.46 -12.70
C ILE A 59 -7.71 4.04 -12.03
N TYR A 60 -7.39 2.74 -12.08
CA TYR A 60 -6.08 2.24 -11.64
C TYR A 60 -4.97 3.01 -12.34
N THR A 61 -4.04 3.55 -11.56
CA THR A 61 -2.89 4.29 -12.07
C THR A 61 -1.65 3.84 -11.34
N LEU A 62 -0.58 3.54 -12.08
CA LEU A 62 0.74 3.22 -11.54
C LEU A 62 1.77 4.04 -12.32
N GLU A 63 2.49 4.90 -11.61
CA GLU A 63 3.57 5.73 -12.14
C GLU A 63 4.89 5.32 -11.49
N LEU A 64 5.88 5.01 -12.32
CA LEU A 64 7.23 4.67 -11.91
C LEU A 64 8.19 5.70 -12.48
N GLU A 65 8.92 6.37 -11.59
CA GLU A 65 9.93 7.33 -12.01
C GLU A 65 11.10 6.60 -12.70
N ASN A 66 11.72 7.26 -13.66
CA ASN A 66 12.89 6.69 -14.33
C ASN A 66 14.02 6.47 -13.34
N LEU A 67 14.84 5.45 -13.60
CA LEU A 67 16.08 5.28 -12.87
C LEU A 67 16.95 6.55 -13.04
N ASP A 68 17.67 6.92 -11.99
CA ASP A 68 18.62 8.03 -12.09
C ASP A 68 19.90 7.63 -12.84
N ASN A 69 20.86 8.55 -12.90
CA ASN A 69 22.17 8.34 -13.54
C ASN A 69 23.05 7.26 -12.89
N LEU A 70 22.72 6.81 -11.68
CA LEU A 70 23.35 5.67 -11.01
C LEU A 70 22.54 4.38 -11.16
N ASN A 71 21.48 4.39 -11.97
CA ASN A 71 20.52 3.31 -12.15
C ASN A 71 19.72 2.96 -10.88
N ARG A 72 19.49 3.94 -10.00
CA ARG A 72 18.71 3.76 -8.77
C ARG A 72 17.24 4.07 -9.01
N ALA A 73 16.34 3.24 -8.49
CA ALA A 73 14.91 3.54 -8.45
C ALA A 73 14.66 4.83 -7.63
N GLN A 74 13.78 5.71 -8.11
CA GLN A 74 13.58 7.05 -7.54
C GLN A 74 12.23 7.22 -6.84
N SER A 75 11.14 6.74 -7.43
CA SER A 75 9.80 6.80 -6.85
C SER A 75 8.87 5.83 -7.56
N ALA A 76 7.95 5.25 -6.80
CA ALA A 76 6.83 4.49 -7.34
C ALA A 76 5.53 4.98 -6.67
N HIS A 77 4.50 5.24 -7.47
CA HIS A 77 3.24 5.85 -7.03
C HIS A 77 2.07 5.10 -7.64
N ILE A 78 1.15 4.64 -6.80
CA ILE A 78 -0.02 3.87 -7.21
C ILE A 78 -1.30 4.50 -6.66
N GLN A 79 -2.36 4.49 -7.46
CA GLN A 79 -3.71 4.78 -7.03
C GLN A 79 -4.61 3.62 -7.45
N LEU A 80 -5.16 2.89 -6.47
CA LEU A 80 -5.89 1.65 -6.69
C LEU A 80 -7.06 1.45 -5.71
N GLN A 81 -7.89 0.47 -6.02
CA GLN A 81 -8.90 -0.12 -5.14
C GLN A 81 -8.56 -1.60 -4.96
N ASP A 82 -9.15 -2.25 -3.95
CA ASP A 82 -9.03 -3.69 -3.65
C ASP A 82 -9.16 -4.58 -4.91
N LYS A 83 -10.15 -4.33 -5.76
CA LYS A 83 -10.40 -5.12 -6.98
C LYS A 83 -9.26 -5.11 -8.02
N HIS A 84 -8.30 -4.20 -7.89
CA HIS A 84 -7.17 -4.09 -8.81
C HIS A 84 -5.93 -4.84 -8.32
N GLU A 85 -5.93 -5.33 -7.08
CA GLU A 85 -4.83 -6.13 -6.56
C GLU A 85 -4.61 -7.39 -7.40
N THR A 86 -3.35 -7.82 -7.48
CA THR A 86 -3.02 -9.03 -8.24
C THR A 86 -3.44 -10.27 -7.46
N THR A 87 -4.12 -11.18 -8.15
CA THR A 87 -4.44 -12.51 -7.63
C THR A 87 -3.41 -13.56 -8.06
N ASP A 88 -2.39 -13.15 -8.82
CA ASP A 88 -1.40 -14.07 -9.37
C ASP A 88 -0.42 -14.54 -8.29
N ASN A 89 0.05 -15.77 -8.46
CA ASN A 89 1.10 -16.28 -7.59
C ASN A 89 2.40 -15.53 -7.86
N ARG A 90 2.96 -14.95 -6.79
CA ARG A 90 4.26 -14.29 -6.85
C ARG A 90 5.36 -15.25 -7.32
N SER A 91 6.14 -14.80 -8.29
CA SER A 91 7.33 -15.50 -8.77
C SER A 91 8.61 -14.96 -8.11
N LYS A 92 9.72 -15.67 -8.33
CA LYS A 92 11.04 -15.24 -7.86
C LYS A 92 11.47 -13.99 -8.63
N ILE A 93 12.04 -13.01 -7.93
CA ILE A 93 12.71 -11.85 -8.52
C ILE A 93 14.13 -12.28 -8.95
N ASN A 94 14.48 -12.01 -10.20
CA ASN A 94 15.78 -12.29 -10.80
C ASN A 94 16.65 -11.03 -10.94
N TYR A 95 16.03 -9.85 -11.07
CA TYR A 95 16.72 -8.58 -11.19
C TYR A 95 17.45 -8.23 -9.88
N ASN A 96 18.72 -7.86 -9.97
CA ASN A 96 19.49 -7.34 -8.85
C ASN A 96 19.54 -5.81 -8.96
N PRO A 97 18.94 -5.07 -8.03
CA PRO A 97 19.10 -3.62 -7.98
C PRO A 97 20.55 -3.25 -7.68
N VAL A 98 20.88 -1.97 -7.88
CA VAL A 98 22.21 -1.44 -7.56
C VAL A 98 22.59 -1.66 -6.10
N GLY A 99 23.89 -1.84 -5.86
CA GLY A 99 24.43 -2.20 -4.54
C GLY A 99 24.01 -3.59 -4.03
N TRP A 100 23.48 -4.45 -4.90
CA TRP A 100 23.08 -5.80 -4.48
C TRP A 100 24.28 -6.68 -4.11
N HIS A 101 24.47 -6.86 -2.81
CA HIS A 101 25.32 -7.88 -2.21
C HIS A 101 24.52 -8.59 -1.12
N ASN A 102 24.44 -9.92 -1.17
CA ASN A 102 23.67 -10.66 -0.17
C ASN A 102 24.53 -11.69 0.55
N TYR A 103 24.45 -11.67 1.87
CA TYR A 103 25.24 -12.48 2.78
C TYR A 103 24.31 -13.16 3.77
N GLU A 104 24.63 -14.38 4.13
CA GLU A 104 24.00 -15.03 5.27
C GLU A 104 24.79 -14.67 6.54
N MET A 105 24.13 -14.04 7.51
CA MET A 105 24.79 -13.54 8.73
C MET A 105 24.08 -14.04 9.99
N PRO A 106 24.84 -14.29 11.09
CA PRO A 106 24.25 -14.60 12.39
C PRO A 106 23.38 -13.46 12.92
N TYR A 107 22.34 -13.81 13.70
CA TYR A 107 21.48 -12.87 14.41
C TYR A 107 21.03 -13.44 15.76
N GLY A 108 20.45 -12.60 16.62
CA GLY A 108 20.03 -12.99 17.96
C GLY A 108 21.23 -13.35 18.85
N ASP A 109 21.23 -14.55 19.41
CA ASP A 109 22.34 -15.12 20.20
C ASP A 109 23.47 -15.72 19.33
N GLY A 110 23.37 -15.60 18.00
CA GLY A 110 24.34 -16.14 17.05
C GLY A 110 24.12 -17.59 16.65
N THR A 111 23.10 -18.27 17.20
CA THR A 111 22.78 -19.68 16.84
C THR A 111 22.06 -19.82 15.51
N LYS A 112 21.47 -18.74 15.00
CA LYS A 112 20.72 -18.71 13.73
C LYS A 112 21.39 -17.78 12.74
N LYS A 113 21.20 -18.06 11.44
CA LYS A 113 21.66 -17.23 10.33
C LYS A 113 20.51 -16.89 9.39
N ALA A 114 20.60 -15.73 8.74
CA ALA A 114 19.65 -15.31 7.73
C ALA A 114 20.32 -14.43 6.67
N TRP A 115 19.70 -14.40 5.49
CA TRP A 115 20.08 -13.48 4.42
C TRP A 115 19.79 -12.05 4.82
N VAL A 116 20.81 -11.20 4.72
CA VAL A 116 20.74 -9.80 5.16
C VAL A 116 19.87 -8.95 4.24
N MET A 117 20.01 -9.14 2.92
CA MET A 117 19.38 -8.28 1.93
C MET A 117 18.18 -8.96 1.26
N ASN A 118 17.20 -8.15 0.90
CA ASN A 118 16.07 -8.49 0.06
C ASN A 118 16.07 -7.58 -1.17
N ARG A 119 15.62 -8.14 -2.30
CA ARG A 119 15.22 -7.34 -3.47
C ARG A 119 13.87 -6.73 -3.13
N GLY A 120 13.94 -5.60 -2.46
CA GLY A 120 12.82 -4.96 -1.84
C GLY A 120 12.01 -4.19 -2.87
N ARG A 121 10.68 -4.26 -2.79
CA ARG A 121 9.80 -3.49 -3.67
C ARG A 121 9.52 -2.12 -3.08
N LEU A 122 9.37 -1.11 -3.93
CA LEU A 122 8.81 0.18 -3.50
C LEU A 122 7.29 0.01 -3.29
N ILE A 123 6.56 -0.42 -4.32
CA ILE A 123 5.15 -0.83 -4.21
C ILE A 123 5.06 -2.35 -4.11
N GLY A 124 4.51 -2.86 -3.00
CA GLY A 124 4.29 -4.27 -2.75
C GLY A 124 3.62 -5.02 -3.91
N TYR A 125 3.98 -6.30 -4.06
CA TYR A 125 3.53 -7.13 -5.19
C TYR A 125 2.01 -7.22 -5.27
N GLN A 126 1.32 -7.36 -4.13
CA GLN A 126 -0.14 -7.48 -4.07
C GLN A 126 -0.83 -6.26 -4.72
N PHE A 127 -0.27 -5.06 -4.57
CA PHE A 127 -0.86 -3.85 -5.11
C PHE A 127 -0.60 -3.67 -6.61
N CYS A 128 0.59 -4.01 -7.11
CA CYS A 128 1.03 -3.63 -8.46
C CYS A 128 1.27 -4.80 -9.44
N GLY A 129 1.39 -6.04 -8.95
CA GLY A 129 1.72 -7.20 -9.78
C GLY A 129 3.13 -7.20 -10.38
N LEU A 130 3.99 -6.22 -10.07
CA LEU A 130 5.32 -6.10 -10.66
C LEU A 130 6.32 -7.06 -10.01
N ASN A 131 7.04 -7.82 -10.85
CA ASN A 131 8.05 -8.77 -10.39
C ASN A 131 9.49 -8.26 -10.56
N ASP A 132 9.98 -8.18 -11.80
CA ASP A 132 11.37 -7.86 -12.15
C ASP A 132 11.52 -6.43 -12.71
N GLU A 133 10.69 -5.49 -12.25
CA GLU A 133 10.70 -4.09 -12.71
C GLU A 133 11.78 -3.28 -11.96
N PRO A 134 12.87 -2.83 -12.63
CA PRO A 134 13.97 -2.11 -11.98
C PRO A 134 13.54 -0.83 -11.25
N LYS A 135 12.56 -0.10 -11.79
CA LYS A 135 12.06 1.15 -11.18
C LYS A 135 11.28 0.92 -9.89
N ASN A 136 10.92 -0.33 -9.58
CA ASN A 136 10.21 -0.71 -8.38
C ASN A 136 11.07 -1.56 -7.43
N LEU A 137 12.40 -1.66 -7.65
CA LEU A 137 13.28 -2.52 -6.87
C LEU A 137 14.48 -1.75 -6.30
N VAL A 138 14.73 -1.96 -5.01
CA VAL A 138 15.87 -1.43 -4.26
C VAL A 138 16.51 -2.51 -3.41
N THR A 139 17.80 -2.35 -3.08
CA THR A 139 18.47 -3.22 -2.10
C THR A 139 18.06 -2.77 -0.69
N MET A 140 17.32 -3.61 0.03
CA MET A 140 16.85 -3.33 1.40
C MET A 140 17.27 -4.44 2.34
N THR A 141 17.44 -4.13 3.63
CA THR A 141 17.56 -5.18 4.64
C THR A 141 16.29 -6.02 4.72
N ALA A 142 16.41 -7.29 5.12
CA ALA A 142 15.25 -8.11 5.48
C ALA A 142 14.43 -7.46 6.61
N TRP A 143 15.11 -6.78 7.54
CA TRP A 143 14.48 -6.05 8.64
C TRP A 143 13.56 -4.93 8.14
N LEU A 144 14.04 -4.07 7.24
CA LEU A 144 13.21 -3.03 6.62
C LEU A 144 12.11 -3.64 5.74
N ASN A 145 12.42 -4.67 4.94
CA ASN A 145 11.45 -5.22 4.01
C ASN A 145 10.29 -5.93 4.72
N THR A 146 10.60 -6.87 5.64
CA THR A 146 9.61 -7.76 6.25
C THR A 146 9.53 -7.68 7.77
N GLY A 147 10.23 -6.74 8.42
CA GLY A 147 10.16 -6.53 9.86
C GLY A 147 10.92 -7.58 10.69
N ALA A 148 11.71 -8.45 10.06
CA ALA A 148 12.41 -9.55 10.72
C ALA A 148 13.72 -9.90 10.01
N TYR A 149 14.64 -10.58 10.71
CA TYR A 149 15.85 -11.13 10.08
C TYR A 149 15.53 -12.24 9.07
N SER A 150 14.47 -13.01 9.31
CA SER A 150 14.02 -14.10 8.45
C SER A 150 12.49 -14.24 8.51
N GLY A 151 11.88 -14.66 7.40
CA GLY A 151 10.43 -14.72 7.26
C GLY A 151 9.80 -13.32 7.17
N GLY A 152 8.65 -13.14 7.82
CA GLY A 152 7.99 -11.84 7.92
C GLY A 152 7.31 -11.65 9.27
N ASN A 153 7.35 -10.41 9.74
CA ASN A 153 6.75 -9.95 10.98
C ASN A 153 6.06 -8.60 10.74
N ASP A 154 4.78 -8.65 10.39
CA ASP A 154 3.95 -7.46 10.19
C ASP A 154 3.46 -6.80 11.48
N SER A 155 3.96 -7.23 12.64
CA SER A 155 3.77 -6.53 13.90
C SER A 155 4.91 -5.54 14.20
N ASN A 156 5.99 -5.56 13.42
CA ASN A 156 7.11 -4.63 13.58
C ASN A 156 6.92 -3.35 12.75
N PRO A 157 6.67 -2.16 13.36
CA PRO A 157 6.46 -0.91 12.64
C PRO A 157 7.74 -0.32 12.01
N GLU A 158 8.89 -0.99 12.14
CA GLU A 158 10.11 -0.65 11.41
C GLU A 158 10.17 -1.29 10.01
N GLY A 159 9.30 -2.26 9.72
CA GLY A 159 9.25 -2.95 8.43
C GLY A 159 8.12 -2.44 7.54
N MET A 160 8.35 -2.39 6.23
CA MET A 160 7.33 -2.01 5.23
C MET A 160 6.10 -2.92 5.28
N LEU A 161 6.31 -4.22 5.50
CA LEU A 161 5.22 -5.21 5.60
C LEU A 161 4.15 -4.85 6.65
N TYR A 162 4.51 -4.17 7.74
CA TYR A 162 3.54 -3.67 8.73
C TYR A 162 2.51 -2.74 8.08
N TYR A 163 2.98 -1.80 7.27
CA TYR A 163 2.16 -0.76 6.66
C TYR A 163 1.39 -1.32 5.47
N GLU A 164 2.07 -2.05 4.57
CA GLU A 164 1.44 -2.62 3.38
C GLU A 164 0.29 -3.56 3.73
N ASN A 165 0.46 -4.46 4.70
CA ASN A 165 -0.63 -5.37 5.08
C ASN A 165 -1.83 -4.65 5.72
N ARG A 166 -1.60 -3.52 6.40
CA ARG A 166 -2.70 -2.73 7.00
C ARG A 166 -3.42 -1.87 5.96
N LEU A 167 -2.69 -1.37 4.96
CA LEU A 167 -3.27 -0.67 3.81
C LEU A 167 -4.12 -1.62 2.96
N ASP A 168 -3.64 -2.83 2.71
CA ASP A 168 -4.41 -3.93 2.09
C ASP A 168 -5.69 -4.24 2.89
N SER A 169 -5.55 -4.46 4.20
CA SER A 169 -6.71 -4.65 5.09
C SER A 169 -7.72 -3.50 4.99
N TRP A 170 -7.24 -2.25 4.91
CA TRP A 170 -8.10 -1.09 4.75
C TRP A 170 -8.79 -1.09 3.38
N LEU A 171 -8.10 -1.40 2.29
CA LEU A 171 -8.71 -1.54 0.95
C LEU A 171 -9.82 -2.61 0.93
N ALA A 172 -9.54 -3.79 1.48
CA ALA A 172 -10.47 -4.91 1.53
C ALA A 172 -11.76 -4.58 2.32
N LEU A 173 -11.64 -3.77 3.39
CA LEU A 173 -12.79 -3.30 4.17
C LEU A 173 -13.57 -2.17 3.50
N HIS A 174 -12.97 -1.48 2.53
CA HIS A 174 -13.55 -0.32 1.84
C HIS A 174 -13.46 -0.47 0.31
N PRO A 175 -14.13 -1.47 -0.30
CA PRO A 175 -13.92 -1.85 -1.71
C PRO A 175 -14.29 -0.76 -2.72
N ASN A 176 -15.02 0.28 -2.30
CA ASN A 176 -15.40 1.43 -3.14
C ASN A 176 -14.46 2.64 -2.97
N PHE A 177 -13.54 2.60 -2.00
CA PHE A 177 -12.55 3.65 -1.78
C PHE A 177 -11.27 3.33 -2.54
N TRP A 178 -10.48 4.37 -2.75
CA TRP A 178 -9.18 4.28 -3.38
C TRP A 178 -8.10 4.50 -2.32
N LEU A 179 -6.98 3.83 -2.49
CA LEU A 179 -5.71 4.14 -1.84
C LEU A 179 -4.85 4.88 -2.86
N ASP A 180 -4.34 6.04 -2.49
CA ASP A 180 -3.21 6.67 -3.16
C ASP A 180 -1.97 6.44 -2.28
N TYR A 181 -0.98 5.73 -2.83
CA TYR A 181 0.21 5.27 -2.11
C TYR A 181 1.46 5.53 -2.93
N LYS A 182 2.41 6.27 -2.35
CA LYS A 182 3.70 6.60 -2.95
C LYS A 182 4.83 6.11 -2.06
N VAL A 183 5.85 5.55 -2.67
CA VAL A 183 7.06 5.11 -1.97
C VAL A 183 8.28 5.71 -2.64
N THR A 184 9.10 6.38 -1.83
CA THR A 184 10.27 7.13 -2.29
C THR A 184 11.51 6.70 -1.49
N PRO A 185 12.48 6.03 -2.13
CA PRO A 185 13.79 5.78 -1.52
C PRO A 185 14.58 7.07 -1.37
N ILE A 186 15.17 7.28 -0.19
CA ILE A 186 15.97 8.46 0.13
C ILE A 186 17.46 8.07 0.19
N TYR A 187 18.21 8.52 -0.81
CA TYR A 187 19.65 8.29 -0.92
C TYR A 187 20.43 9.49 -0.38
N ASN A 188 21.64 9.25 0.13
CA ASN A 188 22.60 10.32 0.40
C ASN A 188 23.66 10.35 -0.72
N ALA A 189 23.68 11.45 -1.49
CA ALA A 189 24.63 11.67 -2.58
C ALA A 189 24.74 10.46 -3.53
N ASN A 190 25.93 9.87 -3.64
CA ASN A 190 26.23 8.78 -4.56
C ASN A 190 26.02 7.38 -3.95
N GLU A 191 25.37 7.29 -2.78
CA GLU A 191 25.09 6.00 -2.16
C GLU A 191 24.16 5.15 -3.03
N LEU A 192 24.52 3.88 -3.23
CA LEU A 192 23.73 2.94 -4.03
C LEU A 192 22.52 2.40 -3.27
N LEU A 193 22.61 2.32 -1.94
CA LEU A 193 21.48 1.93 -1.09
C LEU A 193 20.79 3.18 -0.55
N PRO A 194 19.45 3.20 -0.50
CA PRO A 194 18.75 4.25 0.21
C PRO A 194 19.03 4.11 1.71
N ARG A 195 19.20 5.24 2.40
CA ARG A 195 19.27 5.32 3.86
C ARG A 195 17.91 5.08 4.48
N GLN A 196 16.88 5.60 3.83
CA GLN A 196 15.50 5.56 4.29
C GLN A 196 14.55 5.24 3.14
N ILE A 197 13.37 4.73 3.48
CA ILE A 197 12.22 4.65 2.58
C ILE A 197 11.11 5.51 3.17
N GLU A 198 10.62 6.46 2.38
CA GLU A 198 9.43 7.23 2.70
C GLU A 198 8.20 6.54 2.11
N LEU A 199 7.19 6.29 2.95
CA LEU A 199 5.89 5.77 2.59
C LEU A 199 4.90 6.91 2.78
N GLN A 200 4.17 7.28 1.73
CA GLN A 200 3.14 8.31 1.78
C GLN A 200 1.82 7.70 1.32
N TYR A 201 0.76 7.83 2.12
CA TYR A 201 -0.54 7.26 1.78
C TYR A 201 -1.71 8.13 2.24
N VAL A 202 -2.80 8.04 1.49
CA VAL A 202 -4.11 8.61 1.83
C VAL A 202 -5.21 7.82 1.13
N GLY A 203 -6.39 7.76 1.73
CA GLY A 203 -7.57 7.22 1.08
C GLY A 203 -8.29 8.29 0.25
N ILE A 204 -9.06 7.89 -0.75
CA ILE A 204 -9.94 8.77 -1.52
C ILE A 204 -11.32 8.10 -1.62
N ASP A 205 -12.37 8.81 -1.22
CA ASP A 205 -13.73 8.32 -1.36
C ASP A 205 -14.24 8.40 -2.81
N PHE A 206 -15.44 7.89 -3.06
CA PHE A 206 -16.05 7.88 -4.40
C PHE A 206 -16.33 9.29 -4.95
N SER A 207 -16.38 10.31 -4.09
CA SER A 207 -16.61 11.71 -4.47
C SER A 207 -15.30 12.50 -4.65
N GLY A 208 -14.15 11.85 -4.46
CA GLY A 208 -12.83 12.46 -4.60
C GLY A 208 -12.37 13.22 -3.35
N LYS A 209 -12.93 12.93 -2.17
CA LYS A 209 -12.49 13.51 -0.89
C LYS A 209 -11.42 12.66 -0.22
N LEU A 210 -10.45 13.32 0.40
CA LEU A 210 -9.35 12.65 1.09
C LEU A 210 -9.82 12.03 2.42
N LEU A 211 -9.33 10.83 2.70
CA LEU A 211 -9.53 10.08 3.92
C LEU A 211 -8.17 9.87 4.58
N ASN A 212 -7.97 10.46 5.75
CA ASN A 212 -6.75 10.24 6.53
C ASN A 212 -6.78 8.81 7.09
N ILE A 213 -5.94 7.93 6.56
CA ILE A 213 -5.80 6.55 7.02
C ILE A 213 -4.90 6.52 8.24
N LYS A 214 -5.32 5.79 9.28
CA LYS A 214 -4.59 5.56 10.53
C LYS A 214 -4.21 4.09 10.63
N LEU A 215 -2.91 3.81 10.73
CA LEU A 215 -2.35 2.45 10.80
C LEU A 215 -1.87 2.06 12.19
N ASN A 216 -1.97 2.98 13.17
CA ASN A 216 -1.62 2.80 14.57
C ASN A 216 -0.11 2.61 14.80
N SER A 217 0.69 3.43 14.10
CA SER A 217 2.14 3.54 14.29
C SER A 217 2.51 4.92 14.82
N ASP A 218 3.48 4.97 15.73
CA ASP A 218 4.04 6.22 16.26
C ASP A 218 4.91 6.97 15.22
N LYS A 219 5.18 6.33 14.07
CA LYS A 219 5.92 6.92 12.94
C LYS A 219 5.03 7.69 11.96
N GLU A 220 3.71 7.67 12.13
CA GLU A 220 2.77 8.37 11.25
C GLU A 220 2.85 9.89 11.48
N VAL A 221 3.31 10.62 10.47
CA VAL A 221 3.28 12.08 10.42
C VAL A 221 2.23 12.51 9.41
N ILE A 222 1.35 13.43 9.80
CA ILE A 222 0.19 13.82 8.99
C ILE A 222 0.30 15.29 8.64
N ASP A 223 0.12 15.60 7.36
CA ASP A 223 0.12 16.98 6.87
C ASP A 223 -1.25 17.67 6.99
N GLU A 224 -1.31 18.94 6.62
CA GLU A 224 -2.54 19.75 6.67
C GLU A 224 -3.69 19.21 5.81
N ASN A 225 -3.40 18.37 4.82
CA ASN A 225 -4.39 17.75 3.94
C ASN A 225 -4.85 16.37 4.44
N GLY A 226 -4.28 15.90 5.56
CA GLY A 226 -4.56 14.57 6.10
C GLY A 226 -3.81 13.45 5.39
N ILE A 227 -2.78 13.75 4.59
CA ILE A 227 -1.92 12.75 3.96
C ILE A 227 -0.91 12.30 5.01
N THR A 228 -0.76 10.99 5.15
CA THR A 228 0.17 10.39 6.11
C THR A 228 1.49 10.08 5.42
N THR A 229 2.59 10.41 6.08
CA THR A 229 3.96 10.05 5.72
C THR A 229 4.60 9.25 6.86
N VAL A 230 5.32 8.19 6.51
CA VAL A 230 6.14 7.38 7.40
C VAL A 230 7.53 7.25 6.80
N VAL A 231 8.57 7.49 7.59
CA VAL A 231 9.96 7.29 7.18
C VAL A 231 10.53 6.08 7.92
N LEU A 232 11.02 5.10 7.16
CA LEU A 232 11.63 3.88 7.67
C LEU A 232 13.12 3.85 7.36
N GLU A 233 13.93 3.43 8.34
CA GLU A 233 15.38 3.32 8.21
C GLU A 233 15.76 2.00 7.52
N ASN A 234 16.65 2.05 6.53
CA ASN A 234 17.21 0.87 5.88
C ASN A 234 18.41 0.34 6.68
N TYR A 235 18.12 -0.29 7.82
CA TYR A 235 19.14 -0.81 8.72
C TYR A 235 18.84 -2.22 9.18
N SER A 236 19.80 -2.86 9.84
CA SER A 236 19.56 -4.02 10.70
C SER A 236 20.52 -3.97 11.90
N SER A 237 20.04 -4.38 13.07
CA SER A 237 20.78 -4.24 14.33
C SER A 237 22.08 -5.07 14.39
N ASN A 238 22.13 -6.18 13.67
CA ASN A 238 23.22 -7.17 13.67
C ASN A 238 24.34 -6.90 12.63
N ILE A 239 24.21 -5.84 11.82
CA ILE A 239 25.15 -5.53 10.74
C ILE A 239 25.54 -4.05 10.71
N ASN A 240 26.68 -3.78 10.09
CA ASN A 240 27.03 -2.48 9.53
C ASN A 240 26.78 -2.53 8.02
N LEU A 241 26.17 -1.47 7.48
CA LEU A 241 25.93 -1.31 6.05
C LEU A 241 26.83 -0.21 5.50
N ASP A 242 27.58 -0.54 4.46
CA ASP A 242 28.18 0.44 3.58
C ASP A 242 27.17 0.82 2.51
N TYR A 243 26.48 1.95 2.69
CA TYR A 243 25.46 2.42 1.76
C TYR A 243 26.03 2.86 0.42
N LEU A 244 27.33 3.19 0.37
CA LEU A 244 27.99 3.57 -0.88
C LEU A 244 28.10 2.39 -1.82
N THR A 245 28.43 1.21 -1.30
CA THR A 245 28.70 0.01 -2.12
C THR A 245 27.61 -1.03 -2.04
N GLY A 246 26.84 -1.06 -0.95
CA GLY A 246 25.87 -2.10 -0.62
C GLY A 246 26.45 -3.31 0.11
N MET A 247 27.74 -3.27 0.49
CA MET A 247 28.34 -4.31 1.32
C MET A 247 27.82 -4.26 2.76
N ALA A 248 27.73 -5.44 3.39
CA ALA A 248 27.40 -5.58 4.79
C ALA A 248 28.53 -6.30 5.53
N THR A 249 28.78 -5.91 6.78
CA THR A 249 29.64 -6.65 7.71
C THR A 249 28.91 -6.88 9.02
N LEU A 250 29.36 -7.89 9.78
CA LEU A 250 28.89 -8.06 11.15
C LEU A 250 29.28 -6.87 12.02
N LYS A 251 28.44 -6.62 13.03
CA LYS A 251 28.77 -5.77 14.18
C LYS A 251 29.52 -6.54 15.25
#